data_AF-A0A2R7P2X8-F1
#
_entry.id   AF-A0A2R7P2X8-F1
#
_cell.length_a   1.000
_cell.length_b   1.000
_cell.length_c   1.000
_cell.angle_alpha   90.00
_cell.angle_beta   90.00
_cell.angle_gamma   90.00
#
_symmetry.space_group_name_H-M   'P 1'
#
loop_
_entity.id
_entity.type
_entity.pdbx_description
1 polymer ?
#
loop_
_entity_poly.entity_id
_entity_poly.type
_entity_poly.pdbx_seq_one_letter_code
_entity_poly.pdbx_strand_id
1 'polypeptide(L)'
;MKKNVMALSIAAMIGSLGFAGAASAAVITGGGAAIDAATIATAGQMTARTATGLAVSEGGVGHALVVPYYNAQNGNMTVLHVTNTDQDNGKLVKVRFRTASNSDDVLDFQVFMSPGDVWTAAVMAGADGVANIVTADNTCTVPALTKNVAQPFVQTRLPAFADAATKANLTREGYVEIFNMADVTNAAVWDAT
;
A
#
# COMPACT_ATOMS: atom_id res chain seq x y z
N MET A 1 41.47 7.58 -21.06
CA MET A 1 40.38 7.99 -20.14
C MET A 1 39.64 6.74 -19.70
N LYS A 2 39.88 6.26 -18.47
CA LYS A 2 39.20 5.08 -17.92
C LYS A 2 37.78 5.49 -17.50
N LYS A 3 36.76 4.89 -18.10
CA LYS A 3 35.37 5.08 -17.71
C LYS A 3 35.06 4.11 -16.56
N ASN A 4 34.89 4.63 -15.35
CA ASN A 4 34.38 3.86 -14.23
C ASN A 4 32.87 3.71 -14.40
N VAL A 5 32.45 2.49 -14.74
CA VAL A 5 31.04 2.09 -14.70
C VAL A 5 30.72 1.87 -13.22
N MET A 6 30.02 2.82 -12.62
CA MET A 6 29.45 2.67 -11.27
C MET A 6 28.34 1.62 -11.37
N ALA A 7 28.54 0.47 -10.73
CA ALA A 7 27.52 -0.56 -10.61
C ALA A 7 26.33 0.01 -9.81
N LEU A 8 25.19 0.17 -10.46
CA LEU A 8 23.93 0.50 -9.82
C LEU A 8 23.44 -0.79 -9.14
N SER A 9 23.73 -0.94 -7.85
CA SER A 9 23.25 -2.05 -7.04
C SER A 9 21.73 -1.96 -6.91
N ILE A 10 20.99 -2.76 -7.68
CA ILE A 10 19.55 -2.96 -7.52
C ILE A 10 19.37 -3.91 -6.33
N ALA A 11 19.03 -3.37 -5.16
CA ALA A 11 18.60 -4.19 -4.04
C ALA A 11 17.18 -4.71 -4.31
N ALA A 12 17.08 -5.87 -4.96
CA ALA A 12 15.83 -6.61 -5.06
C ALA A 12 15.59 -7.33 -3.72
N MET A 13 14.74 -6.74 -2.87
CA MET A 13 14.26 -7.39 -1.65
C MET A 13 13.19 -8.42 -2.02
N ILE A 14 13.62 -9.67 -2.29
CA ILE A 14 12.71 -10.82 -2.37
C ILE A 14 12.59 -11.38 -0.95
N GLY A 15 11.47 -11.11 -0.29
CA GLY A 15 11.19 -11.67 1.03
C GLY A 15 10.68 -10.65 2.03
N SER A 16 9.49 -10.11 1.79
CA SER A 16 8.71 -9.51 2.86
C SER A 16 8.15 -10.64 3.74
N LEU A 17 8.86 -10.96 4.83
CA LEU A 17 8.29 -11.66 5.98
C LEU A 17 7.30 -10.68 6.66
N GLY A 18 6.13 -10.51 6.05
CA GLY A 18 5.15 -9.51 6.44
C GLY A 18 4.45 -9.87 7.74
N PHE A 19 4.38 -8.90 8.65
CA PHE A 19 3.46 -8.95 9.79
C PHE A 19 2.02 -8.82 9.28
N ALA A 20 1.25 -9.92 9.38
CA ALA A 20 -0.17 -9.94 9.11
C ALA A 20 -0.95 -9.67 10.41
N GLY A 21 -1.65 -8.54 10.47
CA GLY A 21 -2.63 -8.25 11.51
C GLY A 21 -4.06 -8.31 10.99
N ALA A 22 -4.97 -8.82 11.81
CA ALA A 22 -6.38 -8.87 11.48
C ALA A 22 -6.97 -7.47 11.56
N ALA A 23 -7.29 -6.89 10.40
CA ALA A 23 -8.28 -5.83 10.27
C ALA A 23 -9.46 -6.42 9.52
N SER A 24 -10.64 -6.46 10.15
CA SER A 24 -11.87 -6.89 9.49
C SER A 24 -12.47 -5.72 8.72
N ALA A 25 -12.48 -5.84 7.39
CA ALA A 25 -13.32 -5.02 6.52
C ALA A 25 -14.34 -5.96 5.88
N ALA A 26 -15.62 -5.77 6.21
CA ALA A 26 -16.71 -6.56 5.66
C ALA A 26 -17.26 -5.85 4.42
N VAL A 27 -17.22 -6.52 3.26
CA VAL A 27 -17.98 -6.11 2.08
C VAL A 27 -19.40 -6.66 2.22
N ILE A 28 -20.40 -5.78 2.26
CA ILE A 28 -21.81 -6.18 2.22
C ILE A 28 -22.19 -6.37 0.76
N THR A 29 -22.08 -7.60 0.26
CA THR A 29 -22.67 -7.96 -1.04
C THR A 29 -24.15 -8.28 -0.84
N GLY A 30 -25.02 -7.36 -1.26
CA GLY A 30 -26.48 -7.56 -1.24
C GLY A 30 -26.91 -8.62 -2.25
N GLY A 31 -27.24 -9.82 -1.76
CA GLY A 31 -27.67 -10.96 -2.59
C GLY A 31 -29.20 -11.10 -2.76
N GLY A 32 -29.98 -10.04 -2.56
CA GLY A 32 -31.45 -10.13 -2.63
C GLY A 32 -32.12 -8.77 -2.56
N ALA A 33 -33.37 -8.72 -3.02
CA ALA A 33 -34.21 -7.51 -3.11
C ALA A 33 -34.07 -6.63 -1.86
N ALA A 34 -33.78 -5.34 -2.08
CA ALA A 34 -33.48 -4.30 -1.09
C ALA A 34 -34.03 -4.59 0.32
N ILE A 35 -33.17 -5.19 1.15
CA ILE A 35 -33.38 -5.36 2.59
C ILE A 35 -32.47 -4.36 3.27
N ASP A 36 -33.07 -3.44 4.03
CA ASP A 36 -32.30 -2.46 4.80
C ASP A 36 -31.37 -3.16 5.80
N ALA A 37 -30.27 -2.49 6.15
CA ALA A 37 -29.26 -3.02 7.06
C ALA A 37 -29.83 -3.35 8.47
N ALA A 38 -30.94 -2.72 8.86
CA ALA A 38 -31.58 -2.96 10.16
C ALA A 38 -32.29 -4.32 10.21
N THR A 39 -32.86 -4.76 9.09
CA THR A 39 -33.58 -6.03 8.97
C THR A 39 -32.61 -7.22 9.03
N ILE A 40 -31.45 -7.12 8.38
CA ILE A 40 -30.40 -8.17 8.42
C ILE A 40 -29.76 -8.30 9.81
N ALA A 41 -29.55 -7.17 10.49
CA ALA A 41 -29.04 -7.15 11.87
C ALA A 41 -30.03 -7.81 12.85
N THR A 42 -31.33 -7.56 12.68
CA THR A 42 -32.39 -8.13 13.53
C THR A 42 -32.60 -9.63 13.30
N ALA A 43 -32.37 -10.11 12.07
CA ALA A 43 -32.50 -11.53 11.72
C ALA A 43 -31.36 -12.42 12.25
N GLY A 44 -30.38 -11.87 12.97
CA GLY A 44 -29.24 -12.63 13.50
C GLY A 44 -28.31 -13.21 12.43
N GLN A 45 -28.51 -12.80 11.16
CA GLN A 45 -27.68 -13.21 10.02
C GLN A 45 -26.35 -12.45 9.96
N MET A 46 -26.18 -11.43 10.81
CA MET A 46 -24.92 -10.76 11.11
C MET A 46 -24.26 -11.39 12.33
N THR A 47 -23.36 -12.35 12.11
CA THR A 47 -22.46 -12.80 13.17
C THR A 47 -21.20 -11.94 13.16
N ALA A 48 -21.01 -11.09 14.17
CA ALA A 48 -19.76 -10.37 14.37
C ALA A 48 -18.62 -11.40 14.50
N ARG A 49 -17.70 -11.44 13.53
CA ARG A 49 -16.47 -12.23 13.71
C ARG A 49 -15.54 -11.45 14.63
N THR A 50 -15.40 -11.93 15.86
CA THR A 50 -14.42 -11.41 16.80
C THR A 50 -13.04 -11.91 16.39
N ALA A 51 -12.16 -11.03 15.93
CA ALA A 51 -10.74 -11.36 15.80
C ALA A 51 -10.14 -11.46 17.22
N THR A 52 -9.80 -12.67 17.66
CA THR A 52 -9.35 -12.93 19.05
C THR A 52 -7.83 -12.96 19.21
N GLY A 53 -7.05 -12.80 18.13
CA GLY A 53 -5.60 -12.82 18.19
C GLY A 53 -4.90 -12.28 16.94
N LEU A 54 -3.69 -11.78 17.15
CA LEU A 54 -2.71 -11.43 16.12
C LEU A 54 -1.74 -12.61 15.99
N ALA A 55 -1.64 -13.20 14.80
CA ALA A 55 -0.74 -14.32 14.55
C ALA A 55 -0.02 -14.14 13.21
N VAL A 56 1.25 -14.51 13.18
CA VAL A 56 2.02 -14.57 11.93
C VAL A 56 1.51 -15.77 11.13
N SER A 57 1.08 -15.52 9.89
CA SER A 57 0.75 -16.57 8.95
C SER A 57 2.02 -17.01 8.25
N GLU A 58 2.52 -18.21 8.59
CA GLU A 58 3.70 -18.79 7.95
C GLU A 58 3.44 -19.17 6.48
N GLY A 59 2.17 -19.21 6.05
CA GLY A 59 1.74 -19.65 4.72
C GLY A 59 1.71 -18.57 3.64
N GLY A 60 2.22 -17.36 3.89
CA GLY A 60 2.27 -16.28 2.88
C GLY A 60 0.89 -15.69 2.51
N VAL A 61 -0.16 -16.03 3.25
CA VAL A 61 -1.52 -15.48 3.10
C VAL A 61 -1.86 -14.69 4.36
N GLY A 62 -2.21 -13.42 4.21
CA GLY A 62 -2.51 -12.53 5.32
C GLY A 62 -3.26 -11.27 4.89
N HIS A 63 -3.76 -10.52 5.88
CA HIS A 63 -4.51 -9.27 5.64
C HIS A 63 -3.62 -8.02 5.74
N ALA A 64 -2.41 -8.16 6.25
CA ALA A 64 -1.42 -7.10 6.27
C ALA A 64 -0.05 -7.64 5.85
N LEU A 65 0.70 -6.80 5.14
CA LEU A 65 2.04 -7.04 4.69
C LEU A 65 2.87 -5.81 5.08
N VAL A 66 3.97 -6.05 5.79
CA VAL A 66 4.92 -5.00 6.16
C VAL A 66 6.19 -5.22 5.35
N VAL A 67 6.50 -4.27 4.47
CA VAL A 67 7.79 -4.20 3.79
C VAL A 67 8.72 -3.46 4.74
N PRO A 68 9.76 -4.13 5.28
CA PRO A 68 10.47 -3.64 6.46
C PRO A 68 11.28 -2.37 6.20
N TYR A 69 11.62 -2.10 4.93
CA TYR A 69 12.44 -0.96 4.60
C TYR A 69 12.26 -0.50 3.15
N TYR A 70 12.11 0.81 2.95
CA TYR A 70 12.37 1.50 1.69
C TYR A 70 13.48 2.53 1.92
N ASN A 71 14.27 2.75 0.86
CA ASN A 71 15.38 3.69 0.84
C ASN A 71 15.38 4.50 -0.47
N ALA A 72 15.41 5.81 -0.32
CA ALA A 72 15.56 6.82 -1.36
C ALA A 72 16.77 7.74 -1.10
N GLN A 73 17.67 7.37 -0.18
CA GLN A 73 18.88 8.12 0.15
C GLN A 73 19.97 7.91 -0.87
N ASN A 74 20.84 8.91 -1.00
CA ASN A 74 22.14 8.78 -1.67
C ASN A 74 22.07 8.21 -3.11
N GLY A 75 21.00 8.56 -3.83
CA GLY A 75 20.75 8.11 -5.20
C GLY A 75 20.13 6.71 -5.32
N ASN A 76 19.83 6.06 -4.21
CA ASN A 76 19.09 4.79 -4.20
C ASN A 76 17.63 5.01 -4.59
N MET A 77 17.03 3.95 -5.13
CA MET A 77 15.59 3.86 -5.37
C MET A 77 15.08 2.52 -4.85
N THR A 78 13.87 2.53 -4.29
CA THR A 78 13.17 1.30 -3.91
C THR A 78 12.07 1.02 -4.91
N VAL A 79 12.06 -0.17 -5.50
CA VAL A 79 11.01 -0.59 -6.43
C VAL A 79 10.08 -1.57 -5.74
N LEU A 80 8.78 -1.28 -5.78
CA LEU A 80 7.72 -2.12 -5.24
C LEU A 80 7.03 -2.87 -6.36
N HIS A 81 6.82 -4.16 -6.12
CA HIS A 81 5.96 -5.02 -6.93
C HIS A 81 4.95 -5.65 -5.98
N VAL A 82 3.70 -5.22 -6.07
CA VAL A 82 2.60 -5.80 -5.29
C VAL A 82 1.84 -6.71 -6.22
N THR A 83 1.74 -7.99 -5.88
CA THR A 83 1.08 -9.00 -6.72
C THR A 83 -0.23 -9.43 -6.09
N ASN A 84 -1.32 -9.37 -6.85
CA ASN A 84 -2.53 -10.08 -6.52
C ASN A 84 -2.35 -11.55 -6.95
N THR A 85 -2.16 -12.44 -5.97
CA THR A 85 -2.00 -13.88 -6.24
C THR A 85 -3.34 -14.59 -6.48
N ASP A 86 -4.46 -13.95 -6.17
CA ASP A 86 -5.81 -14.46 -6.46
C ASP A 86 -6.08 -14.34 -7.97
N GLN A 87 -6.43 -15.47 -8.59
CA GLN A 87 -6.69 -15.55 -10.03
C GLN A 87 -8.17 -15.33 -10.37
N ASP A 88 -9.06 -15.33 -9.37
CA ASP A 88 -10.50 -15.26 -9.56
C ASP A 88 -11.07 -13.90 -9.13
N ASN A 89 -10.51 -13.27 -8.08
CA ASN A 89 -11.01 -12.03 -7.49
C ASN A 89 -10.03 -10.87 -7.62
N GLY A 90 -10.57 -9.68 -7.86
CA GLY A 90 -9.80 -8.43 -7.70
C GLY A 90 -9.51 -8.16 -6.23
N LYS A 91 -8.50 -7.33 -5.95
CA LYS A 91 -8.14 -6.92 -4.59
C LYS A 91 -8.11 -5.41 -4.47
N LEU A 92 -8.71 -4.90 -3.42
CA LEU A 92 -8.54 -3.53 -2.99
C LEU A 92 -7.52 -3.49 -1.85
N VAL A 93 -6.41 -2.80 -2.08
CA VAL A 93 -5.27 -2.78 -1.17
C VAL A 93 -5.00 -1.36 -0.72
N LYS A 94 -4.75 -1.13 0.58
CA LYS A 94 -4.27 0.16 1.09
C LYS A 94 -2.77 0.09 1.32
N VAL A 95 -2.04 0.96 0.63
CA VAL A 95 -0.59 1.13 0.77
C VAL A 95 -0.33 2.38 1.61
N ARG A 96 0.53 2.28 2.62
CA ARG A 96 0.95 3.39 3.48
C ARG A 96 2.46 3.40 3.63
N PHE A 97 3.06 4.58 3.48
CA PHE A 97 4.47 4.82 3.71
C PHE A 97 4.63 5.50 5.06
N ARG A 98 5.52 4.93 5.87
CA ARG A 98 5.84 5.39 7.22
C ARG A 98 7.28 5.82 7.30
N THR A 99 7.61 6.86 8.04
CA THR A 99 9.02 7.24 8.29
C THR A 99 9.70 6.25 9.23
N ALA A 100 11.02 6.08 9.08
CA ALA A 100 11.80 5.21 9.96
C ALA A 100 11.87 5.70 11.42
N SER A 101 11.87 7.02 11.64
CA SER A 101 12.17 7.58 12.97
C SER A 101 10.99 7.57 13.94
N ASN A 102 9.77 7.77 13.45
CA ASN A 102 8.59 7.96 14.31
C ASN A 102 7.31 7.38 13.70
N SER A 103 7.42 6.55 12.65
CA SER A 103 6.29 6.01 11.90
C SER A 103 5.30 7.10 11.45
N ASP A 104 5.80 8.29 11.10
CA ASP A 104 4.94 9.36 10.62
C ASP A 104 4.34 8.98 9.27
N ASP A 105 3.08 9.31 9.06
CA ASP A 105 2.40 9.09 7.79
C ASP A 105 2.90 10.08 6.74
N VAL A 106 3.52 9.58 5.68
CA VAL A 106 4.11 10.41 4.61
C VAL A 106 3.47 10.19 3.26
N LEU A 107 2.75 9.09 3.07
CA LEU A 107 1.90 8.88 1.90
C LEU A 107 0.99 7.68 2.12
N ASP A 108 -0.29 7.81 1.79
CA ASP A 108 -1.19 6.67 1.70
C ASP A 108 -2.11 6.76 0.49
N PHE A 109 -2.43 5.61 -0.10
CA PHE A 109 -3.38 5.48 -1.20
C PHE A 109 -3.92 4.05 -1.25
N GLN A 110 -4.95 3.86 -2.05
CA GLN A 110 -5.58 2.58 -2.30
C GLN A 110 -5.27 2.17 -3.73
N VAL A 111 -5.04 0.88 -3.98
CA VAL A 111 -4.77 0.29 -5.29
C VAL A 111 -5.84 -0.75 -5.59
N PHE A 112 -6.43 -0.67 -6.78
CA PHE A 112 -7.50 -1.55 -7.23
C PHE A 112 -6.95 -2.55 -8.25
N MET A 113 -6.56 -3.71 -7.78
CA MET A 113 -5.85 -4.71 -8.57
C MET A 113 -6.83 -5.73 -9.16
N SER A 114 -6.73 -6.01 -10.46
CA SER A 114 -7.50 -7.10 -11.08
C SER A 114 -6.99 -8.48 -10.64
N PRO A 115 -7.73 -9.59 -10.88
CA PRO A 115 -7.19 -10.92 -10.63
C PRO A 115 -5.85 -11.14 -11.35
N GLY A 116 -4.86 -11.68 -10.64
CA GLY A 116 -3.51 -11.92 -11.17
C GLY A 116 -2.66 -10.67 -11.48
N ASP A 117 -3.12 -9.46 -11.14
CA ASP A 117 -2.43 -8.21 -11.45
C ASP A 117 -1.13 -8.01 -10.63
N VAL A 118 -0.18 -7.27 -11.20
CA VAL A 118 1.04 -6.84 -10.51
C VAL A 118 1.16 -5.32 -10.63
N TRP A 119 0.85 -4.62 -9.55
CA TRP A 119 1.05 -3.18 -9.49
C TRP A 119 2.49 -2.84 -9.16
N THR A 120 3.07 -1.93 -9.94
CA THR A 120 4.48 -1.54 -9.80
C THR A 120 4.66 -0.05 -9.50
N ALA A 121 5.64 0.28 -8.65
CA ALA A 121 6.03 1.65 -8.38
C ALA A 121 7.49 1.76 -7.93
N ALA A 122 8.05 2.96 -8.03
CA ALA A 122 9.38 3.27 -7.53
C ALA A 122 9.35 4.48 -6.59
N VAL A 123 10.09 4.39 -5.49
CA VAL A 123 10.32 5.49 -4.55
C VAL A 123 11.76 5.98 -4.71
N MET A 124 11.92 7.28 -4.88
CA MET A 124 13.22 7.94 -5.05
C MET A 124 13.19 9.37 -4.52
N ALA A 125 14.36 9.96 -4.32
CA ALA A 125 14.45 11.37 -3.94
C ALA A 125 14.10 12.28 -5.13
N GLY A 126 13.28 13.29 -4.87
CA GLY A 126 13.02 14.40 -5.78
C GLY A 126 14.17 15.40 -5.83
N ALA A 127 14.07 16.36 -6.75
CA ALA A 127 15.07 17.42 -6.89
C ALA A 127 15.16 18.34 -5.65
N ASP A 128 14.07 18.44 -4.88
CA ASP A 128 13.97 19.14 -3.60
C ASP A 128 14.45 18.28 -2.41
N GLY A 129 14.88 17.04 -2.67
CA GLY A 129 15.31 16.07 -1.67
C GLY A 129 14.16 15.35 -0.95
N VAL A 130 12.89 15.66 -1.24
CA VAL A 130 11.74 14.95 -0.67
C VAL A 130 11.54 13.65 -1.43
N ALA A 131 11.25 12.55 -0.74
CA ALA A 131 10.91 11.31 -1.42
C ALA A 131 9.63 11.50 -2.25
N ASN A 132 9.61 10.89 -3.43
CA ASN A 132 8.43 10.79 -4.26
C ASN A 132 8.23 9.34 -4.69
N ILE A 133 6.97 9.01 -5.00
CA ILE A 133 6.61 7.77 -5.68
C ILE A 133 6.27 8.06 -7.13
N VAL A 134 6.71 7.20 -8.04
CA VAL A 134 6.32 7.21 -9.44
C VAL A 134 5.89 5.81 -9.84
N THR A 135 4.83 5.73 -10.64
CA THR A 135 4.37 4.48 -11.23
C THR A 135 4.20 4.64 -12.73
N ALA A 136 4.67 3.66 -13.50
CA ALA A 136 4.38 3.54 -14.93
C ALA A 136 3.13 2.68 -15.19
N ASP A 137 2.58 2.11 -14.12
CA ASP A 137 1.42 1.26 -14.12
C ASP A 137 0.14 2.07 -14.39
N ASN A 138 -0.88 1.41 -14.92
CA ASN A 138 -2.20 1.98 -15.20
C ASN A 138 -3.27 1.47 -14.22
N THR A 139 -2.92 0.58 -13.28
CA THR A 139 -3.84 0.13 -12.24
C THR A 139 -4.35 1.32 -11.44
N CYS A 140 -5.67 1.38 -11.27
CA CYS A 140 -6.34 2.49 -10.64
C CYS A 140 -5.91 2.66 -9.18
N THR A 141 -5.66 3.91 -8.77
CA THR A 141 -5.41 4.24 -7.37
C THR A 141 -6.31 5.37 -6.88
N VAL A 142 -6.53 5.41 -5.56
CA VAL A 142 -7.26 6.50 -4.90
C VAL A 142 -6.46 6.97 -3.67
N PRO A 143 -6.01 8.24 -3.62
CA PRO A 143 -6.00 9.22 -4.71
C PRO A 143 -5.25 8.71 -5.96
N ALA A 144 -5.58 9.29 -7.12
CA ALA A 144 -5.02 8.87 -8.40
C ALA A 144 -3.54 9.23 -8.53
N LEU A 145 -2.68 8.22 -8.71
CA LEU A 145 -1.29 8.37 -9.11
C LEU A 145 -1.26 8.44 -10.64
N THR A 146 -0.95 9.61 -11.18
CA THR A 146 -0.88 9.77 -12.64
C THR A 146 0.37 9.07 -13.19
N LYS A 147 0.20 8.26 -14.23
CA LYS A 147 1.28 7.51 -14.87
C LYS A 147 2.48 8.40 -15.20
N ASN A 148 3.66 7.96 -14.79
CA ASN A 148 4.95 8.64 -14.96
C ASN A 148 5.03 10.05 -14.34
N VAL A 149 4.10 10.42 -13.47
CA VAL A 149 4.13 11.68 -12.73
C VAL A 149 4.52 11.39 -11.29
N ALA A 150 5.65 11.95 -10.86
CA ALA A 150 6.11 11.81 -9.49
C ALA A 150 5.13 12.47 -8.51
N GLN A 151 4.72 11.73 -7.49
CA GLN A 151 3.92 12.23 -6.38
C GLN A 151 4.80 12.38 -5.14
N PRO A 152 5.01 13.61 -4.64
CA PRO A 152 5.85 13.85 -3.48
C PRO A 152 5.19 13.34 -2.19
N PHE A 153 6.02 12.90 -1.25
CA PHE A 153 5.57 12.54 0.09
C PHE A 153 5.18 13.80 0.87
N VAL A 154 4.11 13.69 1.66
CA VAL A 154 3.63 14.78 2.50
C VAL A 154 4.49 14.92 3.75
N GLN A 155 4.67 16.16 4.20
CA GLN A 155 5.51 16.50 5.36
C GLN A 155 4.72 17.06 6.54
N THR A 156 3.39 17.07 6.43
CA THR A 156 2.47 17.73 7.39
C THR A 156 2.48 17.08 8.76
N ARG A 157 2.78 15.77 8.83
CA ARG A 157 2.86 14.99 10.07
C ARG A 157 4.27 14.91 10.66
N LEU A 158 5.28 15.42 9.94
CA LEU A 158 6.66 15.44 10.42
C LEU A 158 6.87 16.50 11.51
N PRO A 159 7.87 16.32 12.39
CA PRO A 159 8.11 17.22 13.52
C PRO A 159 8.13 18.69 13.11
N ALA A 160 7.30 19.51 13.77
CA ALA A 160 7.12 20.92 13.40
C ALA A 160 8.38 21.77 13.63
N PHE A 161 9.24 21.35 14.56
CA PHE A 161 10.50 22.01 14.87
C PHE A 161 11.63 21.70 13.88
N ALA A 162 11.47 20.70 13.01
CA ALA A 162 12.47 20.33 12.03
C ALA A 162 12.48 21.32 10.85
N ASP A 163 13.67 21.67 10.37
CA ASP A 163 13.83 22.48 9.17
C ASP A 163 13.45 21.70 7.90
N ALA A 164 13.39 22.39 6.76
CA ALA A 164 12.99 21.79 5.49
C ALA A 164 13.91 20.65 5.05
N ALA A 165 15.23 20.79 5.25
CA ALA A 165 16.21 19.79 4.87
C ALA A 165 16.06 18.50 5.72
N THR A 166 15.82 18.66 7.02
CA THR A 166 15.58 17.54 7.93
C THR A 166 14.25 16.87 7.61
N LYS A 167 13.18 17.64 7.36
CA LYS A 167 11.88 17.08 6.93
C LYS A 167 12.01 16.28 5.64
N ALA A 168 12.72 16.81 4.64
CA ALA A 168 13.00 16.09 3.41
C ALA A 168 13.77 14.78 3.68
N ASN A 169 14.80 14.82 4.54
CA ASN A 169 15.56 13.63 4.93
C ASN A 169 14.69 12.55 5.59
N LEU A 170 13.76 12.93 6.47
CA LEU A 170 12.86 12.00 7.16
C LEU A 170 11.94 11.23 6.20
N THR A 171 11.65 11.77 5.01
CA THR A 171 10.82 11.08 4.01
C THR A 171 11.57 10.01 3.20
N ARG A 172 12.91 10.00 3.21
CA ARG A 172 13.71 9.17 2.30
C ARG A 172 13.98 7.76 2.82
N GLU A 173 13.57 7.45 4.05
CA GLU A 173 13.73 6.14 4.66
C GLU A 173 12.55 5.80 5.56
N GLY A 174 12.18 4.53 5.55
CA GLY A 174 11.07 4.06 6.37
C GLY A 174 10.61 2.68 5.97
N TYR A 175 9.37 2.34 6.29
CA TYR A 175 8.77 1.05 5.98
C TYR A 175 7.41 1.24 5.29
N VAL A 176 6.92 0.20 4.63
CA VAL A 176 5.65 0.24 3.89
C VAL A 176 4.68 -0.75 4.51
N GLU A 177 3.47 -0.29 4.78
CA GLU A 177 2.36 -1.11 5.25
C GLU A 177 1.39 -1.31 4.09
N ILE A 178 1.01 -2.55 3.82
CA ILE A 178 0.13 -2.94 2.73
C ILE A 178 -0.99 -3.77 3.34
N PHE A 179 -2.22 -3.27 3.31
CA PHE A 179 -3.38 -3.93 3.91
C PHE A 179 -4.34 -4.38 2.83
N ASN A 180 -4.72 -5.66 2.85
CA ASN A 180 -5.85 -6.11 2.05
C ASN A 180 -7.13 -5.57 2.67
N MET A 181 -7.89 -4.75 1.93
CA MET A 181 -9.13 -4.16 2.41
C MET A 181 -10.35 -4.96 1.98
N ALA A 182 -10.34 -5.51 0.77
CA ALA A 182 -11.50 -6.22 0.24
C ALA A 182 -11.15 -7.07 -0.98
N ASP A 183 -11.92 -8.14 -1.14
CA ASP A 183 -11.97 -8.94 -2.36
C ASP A 183 -13.12 -8.45 -3.24
N VAL A 184 -12.83 -8.23 -4.52
CA VAL A 184 -13.80 -7.80 -5.54
C VAL A 184 -14.20 -9.03 -6.36
N THR A 185 -15.33 -9.63 -5.99
CA THR A 185 -15.83 -10.90 -6.55
C THR A 185 -16.74 -10.71 -7.77
N ASN A 186 -17.28 -9.50 -8.00
CA ASN A 186 -18.04 -9.15 -9.20
C ASN A 186 -17.91 -7.65 -9.51
N ALA A 187 -17.30 -7.31 -10.65
CA ALA A 187 -17.09 -5.93 -11.09
C ALA A 187 -18.39 -5.15 -11.38
N ALA A 188 -19.51 -5.85 -11.62
CA ALA A 188 -20.79 -5.22 -11.95
C ALA A 188 -21.49 -4.51 -10.77
N VAL A 189 -20.95 -4.62 -9.54
CA VAL A 189 -21.57 -4.06 -8.32
C VAL A 189 -20.91 -2.73 -7.88
N TRP A 190 -19.86 -2.29 -8.57
CA TRP A 190 -19.05 -1.13 -8.18
C TRP A 190 -19.04 -0.01 -9.23
N ASP A 191 -20.19 0.31 -9.84
CA ASP A 191 -20.30 1.55 -10.61
C ASP A 191 -20.32 2.74 -9.66
N ALA A 192 -19.17 3.40 -9.50
CA ALA A 192 -19.11 4.70 -8.88
C ALA A 192 -19.73 5.73 -9.83
N THR A 193 -21.06 5.85 -9.81
CA THR A 193 -21.78 7.06 -10.27
C THR A 193 -21.73 8.15 -9.22
#